data_AF-A0A2D2CY92-F1
#
_entry.id   AF-A0A2D2CY92-F1
#
_cell.length_a   1.000
_cell.length_b   1.000
_cell.length_c   1.000
_cell.angle_alpha   90.00
_cell.angle_beta   90.00
_cell.angle_gamma   90.00
#
_symmetry.space_group_name_H-M   'P 1'
#
loop_
_entity.id
_entity.type
_entity.pdbx_description
1 polymer ?
#
loop_
_entity_poly.entity_id
_entity_poly.type
_entity_poly.pdbx_seq_one_letter_code
_entity_poly.pdbx_strand_id
1 'polypeptide(L)'
;MSARAMAWAMKQRAGGAPQKLVLLALARLADQRGETNCTNATIGNICEIENDGVRRHLVKLEARGLIVRSPSFREDGGRDVNRITLACPKPRQSRRRKNVAPRDICENVAAIGGEWGRA
;
A
#
# COMPACT_ATOMS: atom_id res chain seq x y z
N MET A 1 -2.59 -1.14 -6.04
CA MET A 1 -3.21 -2.23 -5.24
C MET A 1 -2.17 -2.86 -4.34
N SER A 2 -2.50 -3.08 -3.07
CA SER A 2 -1.62 -3.70 -2.08
C SER A 2 -2.23 -5.00 -1.53
N ALA A 3 -1.72 -6.16 -1.95
CA ALA A 3 -2.21 -7.47 -1.49
C ALA A 3 -2.09 -7.63 0.03
N ARG A 4 -1.02 -7.07 0.63
CA ARG A 4 -0.81 -7.04 2.08
C ARG A 4 -1.90 -6.23 2.79
N ALA A 5 -2.24 -5.05 2.27
CA ALA A 5 -3.29 -4.22 2.86
C ALA A 5 -4.64 -4.95 2.83
N MET A 6 -4.96 -5.63 1.72
CA MET A 6 -6.17 -6.43 1.58
C MET A 6 -6.22 -7.57 2.60
N ALA A 7 -5.15 -8.37 2.69
CA ALA A 7 -5.06 -9.48 3.64
C ALA A 7 -5.21 -9.02 5.10
N TRP A 8 -4.61 -7.89 5.45
CA TRP A 8 -4.78 -7.27 6.77
C TRP A 8 -6.22 -6.81 7.00
N ALA A 9 -6.82 -6.09 6.04
CA ALA A 9 -8.18 -5.55 6.15
C ALA A 9 -9.22 -6.67 6.32
N MET A 10 -9.03 -7.82 5.65
CA MET A 10 -9.87 -9.00 5.81
C MET A 10 -9.91 -9.53 7.25
N LYS A 11 -8.82 -9.38 8.02
CA LYS A 11 -8.74 -9.83 9.42
C LYS A 11 -9.38 -8.87 10.43
N GLN A 12 -9.63 -7.61 10.05
CA GLN A 12 -10.08 -6.58 11.01
C GLN A 12 -11.57 -6.66 11.35
N ARG A 13 -11.95 -6.35 12.60
CA ARG A 13 -13.36 -6.16 12.99
C ARG A 13 -13.77 -4.69 12.81
N ALA A 14 -14.26 -4.37 11.61
CA ALA A 14 -14.60 -2.99 11.21
C ALA A 14 -15.92 -2.44 11.80
N GLY A 15 -16.75 -3.31 12.42
CA GLY A 15 -17.96 -2.87 13.14
C GLY A 15 -19.27 -2.95 12.37
N GLY A 16 -19.25 -3.49 11.16
CA GLY A 16 -20.42 -3.69 10.32
C GLY A 16 -20.01 -3.95 8.88
N ALA A 17 -20.94 -4.46 8.07
CA ALA A 17 -20.68 -4.74 6.66
C ALA A 17 -20.28 -3.47 5.88
N PRO A 18 -20.95 -2.31 6.02
CA PRO A 18 -20.55 -1.09 5.30
C PRO A 18 -19.14 -0.61 5.67
N GLN A 19 -18.80 -0.61 6.96
CA GLN A 19 -17.45 -0.22 7.43
C GLN A 19 -16.38 -1.19 6.92
N LYS A 20 -16.70 -2.49 6.89
CA LYS A 20 -15.82 -3.52 6.37
C LYS A 20 -15.57 -3.32 4.87
N LEU A 21 -16.62 -3.02 4.11
CA LEU A 21 -16.52 -2.75 2.68
C LEU A 21 -15.66 -1.51 2.39
N VAL A 22 -15.89 -0.42 3.13
CA VAL A 22 -15.08 0.80 3.02
C VAL A 22 -13.60 0.52 3.35
N LEU A 23 -13.31 -0.26 4.40
CA LEU A 23 -11.94 -0.62 4.75
C LEU A 23 -11.26 -1.44 3.64
N LEU A 24 -11.99 -2.36 3.02
CA LEU A 24 -11.49 -3.16 1.89
C LEU A 24 -11.26 -2.30 0.64
N ALA A 25 -12.15 -1.35 0.35
CA ALA A 25 -11.96 -0.40 -0.75
C ALA A 25 -10.69 0.45 -0.54
N LEU A 26 -10.47 0.96 0.67
CA LEU A 26 -9.24 1.68 1.01
C LEU A 26 -8.00 0.78 0.86
N ALA A 27 -8.05 -0.47 1.33
CA ALA A 27 -6.96 -1.43 1.17
C ALA A 27 -6.64 -1.77 -0.29
N ARG A 28 -7.67 -1.84 -1.15
CA ARG A 28 -7.52 -2.01 -2.60
C ARG A 28 -6.82 -0.80 -3.23
N LEU A 29 -7.21 0.40 -2.84
CA LEU A 29 -6.65 1.67 -3.36
C LEU A 29 -5.30 2.05 -2.76
N ALA A 30 -4.89 1.42 -1.66
CA ALA A 30 -3.65 1.73 -0.98
C ALA A 30 -2.41 1.31 -1.78
N ASP A 31 -1.35 2.09 -1.61
CA ASP A 31 -0.01 1.80 -2.10
C ASP A 31 0.71 0.74 -1.23
N GLN A 32 1.99 0.52 -1.51
CA GLN A 32 2.80 -0.46 -0.76
C GLN A 32 2.98 -0.08 0.72
N ARG A 33 2.89 1.22 1.04
CA ARG A 33 3.02 1.78 2.39
C ARG A 33 1.70 1.72 3.16
N GLY A 34 0.59 1.46 2.48
CA GLY A 34 -0.75 1.47 3.07
C GLY A 34 -1.40 2.86 3.04
N GLU A 35 -0.95 3.74 2.14
CA GLU A 35 -1.42 5.12 2.00
C GLU A 35 -2.27 5.26 0.74
N THR A 36 -3.29 6.13 0.77
CA THR A 36 -4.11 6.49 -0.39
C THR A 36 -4.62 7.94 -0.28
N ASN A 37 -4.79 8.61 -1.42
CA ASN A 37 -5.32 9.98 -1.52
C ASN A 37 -6.68 9.98 -2.23
N CYS A 38 -7.48 8.93 -2.07
CA CYS A 38 -8.76 8.80 -2.76
C CYS A 38 -9.84 9.74 -2.20
N THR A 39 -10.75 10.16 -3.07
CA THR A 39 -11.87 11.01 -2.67
C THR A 39 -13.00 10.17 -2.05
N ASN A 40 -13.89 10.81 -1.28
CA ASN A 40 -15.10 10.14 -0.79
C ASN A 40 -15.97 9.63 -1.95
N ALA A 41 -16.01 10.34 -3.07
CA ALA A 41 -16.76 9.91 -4.26
C ALA A 41 -16.17 8.65 -4.87
N THR A 42 -14.84 8.55 -4.93
CA THR A 42 -14.16 7.33 -5.39
C THR A 42 -14.50 6.13 -4.49
N ILE A 43 -14.48 6.30 -3.16
CA ILE A 43 -14.87 5.25 -2.21
C ILE A 43 -16.35 4.91 -2.39
N GLY A 44 -17.20 5.93 -2.50
CA GLY A 44 -18.64 5.79 -2.66
C GLY A 44 -19.02 4.98 -3.90
N ASN A 45 -18.38 5.26 -5.03
CA ASN A 45 -18.59 4.50 -6.27
C ASN A 45 -18.18 3.03 -6.14
N ILE A 46 -17.11 2.73 -5.40
CA ILE A 46 -16.66 1.33 -5.17
C ILE A 46 -17.60 0.60 -4.22
N CYS A 47 -18.11 1.30 -3.21
CA CYS A 47 -18.92 0.71 -2.15
C CYS A 47 -20.43 0.78 -2.40
N GLU A 48 -20.85 1.51 -3.44
CA GLU A 48 -22.25 1.88 -3.71
C GLU A 48 -22.88 2.63 -2.52
N ILE A 49 -22.14 3.61 -1.98
CA ILE A 49 -22.55 4.43 -0.83
C ILE A 49 -22.41 5.92 -1.18
N GLU A 50 -23.35 6.74 -0.72
CA GLU A 50 -23.25 8.20 -0.85
C GLU A 50 -22.07 8.79 -0.07
N ASN A 51 -21.61 9.97 -0.49
CA ASN A 51 -20.46 10.66 0.11
C ASN A 51 -20.58 10.87 1.63
N ASP A 52 -21.79 11.18 2.12
CA ASP A 52 -22.02 11.38 3.56
C ASP A 52 -22.00 10.07 4.34
N GLY A 53 -22.49 8.97 3.74
CA GLY A 53 -22.33 7.62 4.27
C GLY A 53 -20.84 7.26 4.39
N VAL A 54 -20.06 7.50 3.34
CA VAL A 54 -18.61 7.29 3.34
C VAL A 54 -17.94 8.08 4.47
N ARG A 55 -18.23 9.39 4.60
CA ARG A 55 -17.69 10.23 5.69
C ARG A 55 -17.98 9.63 7.07
N ARG A 56 -19.24 9.23 7.32
CA ARG A 56 -19.65 8.60 8.58
C ARG A 56 -18.89 7.31 8.85
N HIS A 57 -18.69 6.46 7.83
CA HIS A 57 -17.95 5.21 7.98
C HIS A 57 -16.44 5.45 8.20
N LEU A 58 -15.85 6.44 7.54
CA LEU A 58 -14.45 6.83 7.78
C LEU A 58 -14.23 7.30 9.22
N VAL A 59 -15.14 8.10 9.79
CA VAL A 59 -15.08 8.50 11.21
C VAL A 59 -15.12 7.26 12.12
N LYS A 60 -16.01 6.30 11.85
CA LYS A 60 -16.12 5.06 12.63
C LYS A 60 -14.87 4.17 12.53
N LEU A 61 -14.23 4.13 11.35
CA LEU A 61 -12.99 3.37 11.15
C LEU A 61 -11.80 4.02 11.85
N GLU A 62 -11.74 5.35 11.85
CA GLU A 62 -10.70 6.13 12.55
C GLU A 62 -10.85 6.02 14.07
N ALA A 63 -12.07 6.10 14.60
CA ALA A 63 -12.34 5.87 16.02
C ALA A 63 -11.93 4.46 16.50
N ARG A 64 -11.80 3.51 15.57
CA ARG A 64 -11.31 2.14 15.85
C ARG A 64 -9.80 1.99 15.65
N GLY A 65 -9.08 3.04 15.28
CA GLY A 65 -7.66 3.00 14.99
C GLY A 65 -7.29 2.20 13.74
N LEU A 66 -8.25 1.93 12.85
CA LEU A 66 -7.99 1.17 11.62
C LEU A 66 -7.41 2.04 10.51
N ILE A 67 -7.73 3.34 10.55
CA ILE A 67 -7.22 4.34 9.61
C ILE A 67 -6.82 5.61 10.36
N VAL A 68 -5.97 6.41 9.73
CA VAL A 68 -5.66 7.78 10.13
C VAL A 68 -5.90 8.69 8.93
N ARG A 69 -6.57 9.83 9.12
CA ARG A 69 -6.72 10.85 8.08
C ARG A 69 -5.81 12.03 8.36
N SER A 70 -5.00 12.41 7.38
CA SER A 70 -4.18 13.61 7.42
C SER A 70 -4.65 14.59 6.35
N PRO A 71 -4.78 15.89 6.67
CA PRO A 71 -5.00 16.90 5.63
C PRO A 71 -3.81 16.86 4.66
N SER A 72 -4.12 16.83 3.36
CA SER A 72 -3.15 17.08 2.31
C SER A 72 -3.39 18.51 1.81
N PHE A 73 -2.32 19.23 1.51
CA PHE A 73 -2.39 20.56 0.90
C PHE A 73 -1.66 20.49 -0.44
N ARG A 74 -2.25 21.11 -1.47
CA ARG A 74 -1.55 21.31 -2.74
C ARG A 74 -0.46 22.36 -2.54
N GLU A 75 0.52 22.37 -3.43
CA GLU A 75 1.59 23.38 -3.43
C GLU A 75 1.02 24.81 -3.53
N ASP A 76 -0.15 24.96 -4.18
CA ASP A 76 -0.87 26.24 -4.33
C ASP A 76 -1.68 26.66 -3.08
N GLY A 77 -1.54 25.99 -1.94
CA GLY A 77 -2.27 26.29 -0.70
C GLY A 77 -3.75 25.86 -0.69
N GLY A 78 -4.25 25.34 -1.82
CA GLY A 78 -5.57 24.72 -1.91
C GLY A 78 -5.66 23.44 -1.08
N ARG A 79 -6.80 23.24 -0.41
CA ARG A 79 -7.07 22.00 0.33
C ARG A 79 -7.10 20.82 -0.66
N ASP A 80 -6.15 19.90 -0.50
CA ASP A 80 -6.09 18.69 -1.31
C ASP A 80 -6.95 17.57 -0.70
N VAL A 81 -7.11 16.47 -1.43
CA VAL A 81 -7.84 15.29 -0.96
C VAL A 81 -7.17 14.74 0.31
N ASN A 82 -7.95 14.46 1.35
CA ASN A 82 -7.41 13.92 2.60
C ASN A 82 -6.59 12.64 2.32
N ARG A 83 -5.35 12.61 2.82
CA ARG A 83 -4.53 11.41 2.81
C ARG A 83 -5.04 10.45 3.87
N ILE A 84 -5.27 9.20 3.48
CA ILE A 84 -5.73 8.14 4.37
C ILE A 84 -4.62 7.11 4.50
N THR A 85 -4.21 6.82 5.72
CA THR A 85 -3.22 5.79 6.05
C THR A 85 -3.88 4.65 6.79
N LEU A 86 -3.69 3.42 6.32
CA LEU A 86 -4.14 2.21 6.99
C LEU A 86 -3.20 1.85 8.13
N ALA A 87 -3.71 1.35 9.24
CA ALA A 87 -2.91 0.84 10.36
C ALA A 87 -2.17 -0.49 10.05
N CYS A 88 -2.18 -0.92 8.79
CA CYS A 88 -1.57 -2.16 8.34
C CYS A 88 -0.03 -2.13 8.50
N PRO A 89 0.60 -3.15 9.14
CA PRO A 89 2.02 -3.12 9.50
C PRO A 89 2.93 -2.96 8.29
N LYS A 90 3.65 -1.83 8.22
CA LYS A 90 4.51 -1.45 7.09
C LYS A 90 5.48 -2.60 6.73
N PRO A 91 5.75 -2.84 5.43
CA PRO A 91 6.79 -3.81 5.08
C PRO A 91 8.08 -3.36 5.77
N ARG A 92 8.81 -4.31 6.38
CA ARG A 92 10.19 -4.04 6.80
C ARG A 92 10.89 -3.54 5.55
N GLN A 93 11.18 -2.24 5.50
CA GLN A 93 11.98 -1.69 4.44
C GLN A 93 13.27 -2.49 4.47
N SER A 94 13.51 -3.33 3.46
CA SER A 94 14.84 -3.86 3.27
C SER A 94 15.72 -2.62 3.22
N ARG A 95 16.67 -2.50 4.16
CA ARG A 95 17.69 -1.46 4.09
C ARG A 95 18.13 -1.47 2.65
N ARG A 96 17.86 -0.38 1.93
CA ARG A 96 18.24 -0.18 0.53
C ARG A 96 19.65 -0.74 0.44
N ARG A 97 19.84 -1.89 -0.22
CA ARG A 97 21.19 -2.33 -0.58
C ARG A 97 21.71 -1.13 -1.35
N LYS A 98 22.63 -0.36 -0.75
CA LYS A 98 23.41 0.61 -1.53
C LYS A 98 23.95 -0.23 -2.67
N ASN A 99 23.63 0.16 -3.90
CA ASN A 99 24.10 -0.55 -5.08
C ASN A 99 25.61 -0.79 -4.91
N VAL A 100 26.00 -2.03 -4.65
CA VAL A 100 27.38 -2.45 -4.85
C VAL A 100 27.55 -2.40 -6.36
N ALA A 101 28.49 -1.59 -6.82
CA ALA A 101 28.76 -1.44 -8.25
C ALA A 101 28.99 -2.84 -8.88
N PRO A 102 28.65 -3.07 -10.16
CA PRO A 102 28.72 -4.39 -10.79
C PRO A 102 30.12 -5.00 -10.97
N ARG A 103 31.14 -4.57 -10.21
CA ARG A 103 32.54 -4.89 -10.48
C ARG A 103 33.01 -6.27 -10.02
N ASP A 104 32.24 -6.99 -9.21
CA ASP A 104 32.76 -8.21 -8.56
C ASP A 104 32.30 -9.54 -9.18
N ILE A 105 31.72 -9.56 -10.38
CA ILE A 105 31.26 -10.82 -11.02
C ILE A 105 32.24 -11.36 -12.09
N CYS A 106 33.31 -10.64 -12.43
CA CYS A 106 34.16 -11.03 -13.58
C CYS A 106 35.53 -11.67 -13.25
N GLU A 107 35.97 -11.76 -11.99
CA GLU A 107 37.35 -12.24 -11.70
C GLU A 107 37.47 -13.71 -11.26
N ASN A 108 36.45 -14.53 -11.40
CA ASN A 108 36.55 -15.95 -11.03
C ASN A 108 35.94 -16.94 -12.04
N VAL A 109 36.15 -16.70 -13.33
CA VAL A 109 36.08 -17.78 -14.32
C VAL A 109 37.47 -18.41 -14.41
N ALA A 110 37.76 -19.29 -13.46
CA ALA A 110 38.91 -20.18 -13.53
C ALA A 110 38.83 -20.97 -14.85
N ALA A 111 39.95 -21.01 -15.56
CA ALA A 111 40.16 -21.76 -16.78
C ALA A 111 39.78 -23.23 -16.57
N ILE A 112 38.64 -23.66 -17.10
CA ILE A 112 38.29 -25.06 -17.22
C ILE A 112 38.96 -25.57 -18.49
N GLY A 113 40.27 -25.85 -18.38
CA GLY A 113 40.96 -26.71 -19.32
C GLY A 113 40.33 -28.10 -19.26
N GLY A 114 39.74 -28.54 -20.36
CA GLY A 114 39.21 -29.88 -20.53
C GLY A 114 39.33 -30.27 -21.99
N GLU A 115 40.33 -31.10 -22.29
CA GLU A 115 40.49 -31.79 -23.56
C GLU A 115 39.23 -32.59 -23.87
N TRP A 116 38.56 -32.25 -24.97
CA TRP A 116 37.60 -33.13 -25.62
C TRP A 116 38.15 -33.43 -27.02
N GLY A 117 38.54 -34.68 -27.20
CA GLY A 117 39.36 -35.16 -28.31
C GLY A 117 38.74 -35.02 -29.69
N ARG A 118 39.63 -35.10 -30.69
CA ARG A 118 39.30 -35.52 -32.05
C ARG A 118 40.19 -36.69 -32.45
N ALA A 119 39.53 -37.61 -33.13
CA ALA A 119 40.01 -38.85 -33.72
C ALA A 119 41.09 -38.64 -34.79
#